data_AF-A0A150IWB8-F1
#
_entry.id   AF-A0A150IWB8-F1
#
_cell.length_a   1.000
_cell.length_b   1.000
_cell.length_c   1.000
_cell.angle_alpha   90.00
_cell.angle_beta   90.00
_cell.angle_gamma   90.00
#
_symmetry.space_group_name_H-M   'P 1'
#
loop_
_entity.id
_entity.type
_entity.pdbx_description
1 polymer ?
#
loop_
_entity_poly.entity_id
_entity_poly.type
_entity_poly.pdbx_seq_one_letter_code
_entity_poly.pdbx_strand_id
1 'polypeptide(L)' 'MTNNAATARKLSVVWGINEVYLDKEKGGISEAVLHAANYLKNEGLNDNDLFVFTAGVSNSKKQRTNLLEIREIGEVLSS' A
#
# COMPACT_ATOMS: atom_id res chain seq x y z
N MET A 1 3.03 -0.01 3.68
CA MET A 1 4.09 -0.50 2.77
C MET A 1 5.17 0.56 2.62
N THR A 2 6.44 0.19 2.46
CA THR A 2 7.55 1.13 2.24
C THR A 2 8.68 0.46 1.48
N ASN A 3 9.42 1.22 0.69
CA ASN A 3 10.66 0.80 0.03
C ASN A 3 11.93 1.19 0.79
N ASN A 4 11.79 1.74 1.99
CA ASN A 4 12.92 2.16 2.81
C ASN A 4 13.03 1.24 4.03
N ALA A 5 14.10 0.43 4.06
CA ALA A 5 14.33 -0.54 5.14
C ALA A 5 14.44 0.12 6.51
N ALA A 6 15.01 1.33 6.60
CA ALA A 6 15.07 2.07 7.87
C ALA A 6 13.68 2.55 8.32
N THR A 7 12.80 2.91 7.38
CA THR A 7 11.40 3.23 7.69
C THR A 7 10.63 2.00 8.14
N ALA A 8 10.81 0.85 7.48
CA ALA A 8 10.17 -0.40 7.88
C ALA A 8 10.48 -0.75 9.35
N ARG A 9 11.76 -0.68 9.74
CA ARG A 9 12.18 -0.91 11.14
C ARG A 9 11.59 0.10 12.13
N LYS A 10 11.29 1.33 11.70
CA LYS A 10 10.62 2.32 12.55
C LYS A 10 9.14 2.00 12.73
N LEU A 11 8.51 1.38 11.73
CA LEU A 11 7.09 1.02 11.76
C LEU A 11 6.81 -0.19 12.65
N SER A 12 7.77 -1.08 12.88
CA SER A 12 7.58 -2.29 13.69
C SER A 12 7.28 -2.04 15.18
N VAL A 13 7.52 -0.82 15.68
CA VAL A 13 7.16 -0.41 17.05
C VAL A 13 5.85 0.38 17.11
N VAL A 14 5.26 0.68 15.96
CA VAL A 14 4.01 1.44 15.88
C VAL A 14 2.83 0.49 16.06
N TRP A 15 1.98 0.80 17.02
CA TRP A 15 0.84 -0.05 17.36
C TRP A 15 -0.10 -0.26 16.16
N GLY A 16 -0.45 -1.51 15.89
CA GLY A 16 -1.40 -1.89 14.85
C GLY A 16 -0.86 -1.82 13.41
N ILE A 17 0.44 -1.59 13.21
CA ILE A 17 1.06 -1.60 11.89
C ILE A 17 1.81 -2.92 11.68
N ASN A 18 1.44 -3.64 10.62
CA ASN A 18 2.25 -4.71 10.04
C ASN A 18 3.00 -4.12 8.84
N GLU A 19 4.30 -3.90 8.99
CA GLU A 19 5.10 -3.31 7.93
C GLU A 19 5.36 -4.29 6.79
N VAL A 20 5.26 -3.78 5.55
CA VAL A 20 5.58 -4.54 4.35
C VAL A 20 6.65 -3.76 3.59
N TYR A 21 7.82 -4.37 3.46
CA TYR A 21 8.93 -3.83 2.69
C TYR A 21 8.83 -4.25 1.22
N LEU A 22 9.01 -3.31 0.31
CA LEU A 22 8.97 -3.52 -1.14
C LEU A 22 10.30 -3.08 -1.75
N ASP A 23 11.04 -4.00 -2.36
CA ASP A 23 12.41 -3.77 -2.85
C ASP A 23 12.48 -2.97 -4.17
N LYS A 24 11.34 -2.65 -4.79
CA LYS A 24 11.26 -1.91 -6.07
C LYS A 24 10.46 -0.62 -5.94
N GLU A 25 11.09 0.48 -6.37
CA GLU A 25 10.39 1.62 -6.96
C GLU A 25 10.43 1.46 -8.48
N LYS A 26 9.26 1.46 -9.13
CA LYS A 26 9.00 2.19 -10.39
C LYS A 26 7.57 1.97 -10.84
N GLY A 27 6.64 2.46 -10.02
CA GLY A 27 5.23 2.44 -10.32
C GLY A 27 4.51 3.64 -9.77
N GLY A 28 3.56 4.18 -10.55
CA GLY A 28 2.63 5.18 -10.04
C GLY A 28 1.68 4.58 -9.00
N ILE A 29 0.66 5.35 -8.61
CA ILE A 29 -0.36 4.92 -7.64
C ILE A 29 -0.96 3.56 -8.04
N SER A 30 -1.26 3.36 -9.32
CA SER A 30 -1.88 2.13 -9.83
C SER A 30 -1.06 0.87 -9.53
N GLU A 31 0.26 0.94 -9.65
CA GLU A 31 1.13 -0.21 -9.35
C GLU A 31 1.25 -0.46 -7.84
N ALA A 32 1.25 0.62 -7.04
CA ALA A 32 1.22 0.49 -5.58
C ALA A 32 -0.09 -0.16 -5.09
N VAL A 33 -1.22 0.21 -5.70
CA VAL A 33 -2.54 -0.39 -5.43
C VAL A 33 -2.55 -1.86 -5.86
N LEU A 34 -1.99 -2.20 -7.02
CA LEU A 34 -1.85 -3.58 -7.48
C LEU A 34 -0.98 -4.43 -6.54
N HIS A 35 0.13 -3.88 -6.05
CA HIS A 35 0.97 -4.57 -5.06
C HIS A 35 0.24 -4.79 -3.73
N ALA A 36 -0.53 -3.80 -3.28
CA ALA A 36 -1.35 -3.96 -2.09
C ALA A 36 -2.38 -5.09 -2.26
N ALA A 37 -3.11 -5.12 -3.39
CA ALA A 37 -4.07 -6.18 -3.67
C ALA A 37 -3.44 -7.58 -3.71
N ASN A 38 -2.27 -7.72 -4.39
CA ASN A 38 -1.53 -8.99 -4.41
C ASN A 38 -1.07 -9.43 -3.02
N TYR A 39 -0.56 -8.50 -2.21
CA TYR A 39 -0.16 -8.79 -0.83
C TYR A 39 -1.35 -9.28 0.00
N LEU A 40 -2.47 -8.55 -0.04
CA LEU A 40 -3.69 -8.91 0.70
C LEU A 40 -4.24 -10.28 0.27
N LYS A 41 -4.23 -10.57 -1.04
CA LYS A 41 -4.61 -11.89 -1.56
C LYS A 41 -3.73 -13.02 -1.02
N ASN A 42 -2.42 -12.79 -0.93
CA ASN A 42 -1.47 -13.76 -0.39
C ASN A 42 -1.61 -13.95 1.13
N GLU A 43 -2.10 -12.94 1.86
CA GLU A 43 -2.47 -13.05 3.28
C GLU A 43 -3.79 -13.81 3.49
N GLY A 44 -4.45 -14.27 2.42
CA GLY A 44 -5.66 -15.09 2.48
C GLY A 44 -6.97 -14.31 2.43
N LEU A 45 -6.94 -13.03 2.05
CA LEU A 45 -8.15 -12.24 1.81
C LEU A 45 -8.82 -12.64 0.49
N ASN A 46 -10.13 -12.47 0.43
CA ASN A 46 -10.97 -12.88 -0.69
C ASN A 46 -11.09 -11.79 -1.75
N ASP A 47 -11.50 -12.16 -2.96
CA ASP A 47 -11.62 -11.21 -4.06
C ASP A 47 -12.66 -10.13 -3.79
N ASN A 48 -13.72 -10.46 -3.06
CA ASN A 48 -14.80 -9.55 -2.67
C ASN A 48 -14.48 -8.68 -1.44
N ASP A 49 -13.30 -8.85 -0.81
CA ASP A 49 -12.92 -8.02 0.32
C ASP A 49 -12.51 -6.62 -0.17
N LEU A 50 -12.92 -5.61 0.60
CA LEU A 50 -12.60 -4.21 0.35
C LEU A 50 -11.36 -3.80 1.14
N PHE A 51 -10.50 -3.00 0.52
CA PHE A 51 -9.37 -2.36 1.19
C PHE A 51 -9.35 -0.85 0.95
N VAL A 52 -8.81 -0.12 1.93
CA VAL A 52 -8.57 1.32 1.84
C VAL A 52 -7.09 1.54 1.53
N PHE A 53 -6.81 2.15 0.39
CA PHE A 53 -5.47 2.59 0.02
C PHE A 53 -5.31 4.07 0.34
N THR A 54 -4.28 4.41 1.10
CA THR A 54 -3.98 5.82 1.43
C THR A 54 -2.50 6.12 1.27
N ALA A 55 -2.20 7.29 0.70
CA ALA A 55 -0.84 7.71 0.40
C ALA A 55 -0.74 9.24 0.36
N GLY A 56 0.50 9.75 0.36
CA GLY A 56 0.81 11.12 -0.02
C GLY A 56 1.26 11.17 -1.47
N VAL A 57 0.49 11.82 -2.34
CA VAL A 57 0.76 11.99 -3.77
C VAL A 57 0.92 13.47 -4.06
N SER A 58 2.16 13.97 -4.11
CA SER A 58 2.54 15.31 -4.61
C SER A 58 4.04 15.54 -4.44
N ASN A 59 4.65 16.36 -5.32
CA ASN A 59 5.98 16.95 -5.12
C ASN A 59 5.98 18.17 -4.18
N SER A 60 4.88 18.47 -3.47
CA SER A 60 4.84 19.62 -2.57
C SER A 60 5.80 19.45 -1.39
N LYS A 61 6.36 20.56 -0.90
CA LYS A 61 7.31 20.59 0.23
C LYS A 61 6.78 19.99 1.54
N LYS A 62 5.47 19.79 1.67
CA LYS A 62 4.86 19.16 2.85
C LYS A 62 4.45 17.73 2.50
N GLN A 63 5.22 16.77 2.98
CA GLN A 63 4.89 15.34 2.89
C GLN A 63 3.71 15.04 3.84
N ARG A 64 2.49 15.06 3.31
CA ARG A 64 1.26 14.72 4.03
C ARG A 64 0.47 13.69 3.22
N THR A 65 -0.24 12.82 3.93
CA THR A 65 -1.24 11.92 3.33
C THR A 65 -2.38 12.74 2.74
N ASN A 66 -2.67 12.57 1.46
CA ASN A 66 -3.68 13.37 0.72
C ASN A 66 -4.46 12.57 -0.34
N LEU A 67 -4.20 11.26 -0.46
CA LEU A 67 -4.96 10.34 -1.30
C LEU A 67 -5.69 9.32 -0.41
N LEU A 68 -6.93 9.02 -0.76
CA LEU A 68 -7.70 7.91 -0.23
C LEU A 68 -8.51 7.27 -1.37
N GLU A 69 -8.34 5.96 -1.56
CA GLU A 69 -9.11 5.13 -2.49
C GLU A 69 -9.68 3.94 -1.73
N ILE A 70 -10.91 3.54 -2.07
CA ILE A 70 -11.52 2.29 -1.61
C ILE A 70 -11.61 1.38 -2.83
N ARG A 71 -11.09 0.17 -2.73
CA ARG A 71 -10.98 -0.79 -3.83
C ARG A 71 -11.41 -2.18 -3.39
N GLU A 72 -11.93 -2.94 -4.32
CA GLU A 72 -12.13 -4.39 -4.19
C GLU A 72 -10.88 -5.13 -4.68
N ILE A 73 -10.48 -6.20 -3.98
CA ILE A 73 -9.26 -6.97 -4.34
C ILE A 73 -9.39 -7.55 -5.75
N GLY A 74 -10.52 -8.19 -6.07
CA GLY A 74 -10.76 -8.81 -7.37
C GLY A 74 -10.78 -7.81 -8.52
N GLU A 75 -11.32 -6.61 -8.32
CA GLU A 75 -11.34 -5.53 -9.31
C GLU A 75 -9.92 -5.13 -9.71
N VAL A 76 -9.04 -4.94 -8.71
CA VAL A 76 -7.66 -4.53 -8.94
C VAL A 76 -6.84 -5.62 -9.63
N LEU A 77 -7.06 -6.89 -9.28
CA LEU A 77 -6.30 -8.02 -9.84
C LEU A 77 -6.76 -8.45 -11.24
N SER A 78 -7.97 -8.05 -11.65
CA SER A 78 -8.54 -8.37 -12.96
C SER A 78 -8.35 -7.27 -14.02
N SER A 79 -7.78 -6.13 -13.62
CA SER A 79 -7.54 -4.94 -14.47
C SER A 79 -6.30 -5.01 -15.34
#